data_AF-A0A7C3GR79-F1
#
_entry.id   AF-A0A7C3GR79-F1
#
_cell.length_a   1.000
_cell.length_b   1.000
_cell.length_c   1.000
_cell.angle_alpha   90.00
_cell.angle_beta   90.00
_cell.angle_gamma   90.00
#
_symmetry.space_group_name_H-M   'P 1'
#
loop_
_entity.id
_entity.type
_entity.pdbx_description
1 polymer ?
#
loop_
_entity_poly.entity_id
_entity_poly.type
_entity_poly.pdbx_seq_one_letter_code
_entity_poly.pdbx_strand_id
1 'polypeptide(L)'
;MKNLTALFILLLLLTACFGEESPPEVIPPLVKATVPDSGADTLSALLAAEIPQRDLAALAKRLKGVDVSAELPPKLNRVGDVETFWYLQDGTTNVQVSADLVYQSDLINMWVEEGVNYRQKAFDKS
;
A
#
# COMPACT_ATOMS: atom_id res chain seq x y z
N MET A 1 4.13 -43.71 -55.02
CA MET A 1 4.73 -42.36 -54.97
C MET A 1 4.18 -41.44 -53.86
N LYS A 2 3.28 -41.88 -52.96
CA LYS A 2 2.80 -41.06 -51.82
C LYS A 2 3.53 -41.31 -50.49
N ASN A 3 4.39 -42.33 -50.45
CA ASN A 3 5.00 -42.82 -49.20
C ASN A 3 6.43 -42.29 -49.00
N LEU A 4 7.01 -41.67 -50.04
CA LEU A 4 8.37 -41.14 -50.02
C LEU A 4 8.41 -39.69 -49.48
N THR A 5 7.38 -38.90 -49.77
CA THR A 5 7.22 -37.55 -49.21
C THR A 5 6.87 -37.56 -47.72
N ALA A 6 6.05 -38.52 -47.27
CA ALA A 6 5.75 -38.68 -45.85
C ALA A 6 6.99 -39.08 -45.02
N LEU A 7 7.85 -39.95 -45.58
CA LEU A 7 9.10 -40.37 -44.92
C LEU A 7 10.12 -39.23 -44.87
N PHE A 8 10.18 -38.38 -45.89
CA PHE A 8 11.08 -37.22 -45.94
C PHE A 8 10.67 -36.11 -44.95
N ILE A 9 9.36 -35.91 -44.76
CA ILE A 9 8.82 -34.96 -43.76
C ILE A 9 9.03 -35.51 -42.34
N LEU A 10 8.88 -36.83 -42.13
CA LEU A 10 9.17 -37.45 -40.83
C LEU A 10 10.66 -37.36 -40.47
N LEU A 11 11.56 -37.49 -41.46
CA LEU A 11 13.00 -37.35 -41.25
C LEU A 11 13.42 -35.90 -40.93
N LEU A 12 12.70 -34.90 -41.44
CA LEU A 12 12.95 -33.47 -41.17
C LEU A 12 12.46 -33.02 -39.78
N LEU A 13 11.45 -33.69 -39.20
CA LEU A 13 10.93 -33.37 -37.86
C LEU A 13 11.75 -34.00 -36.72
N LEU A 14 12.56 -35.01 -37.00
CA LEU A 14 13.37 -35.73 -36.00
C LEU A 14 14.71 -35.04 -35.66
N THR A 15 15.10 -33.99 -36.37
CA THR A 15 16.39 -33.28 -36.16
C THR A 15 16.28 -32.00 -35.32
N ALA A 16 15.09 -31.66 -34.80
CA ALA A 16 14.86 -30.39 -34.09
C ALA A 16 15.17 -30.42 -32.58
N CYS A 17 15.59 -31.54 -32.01
CA CYS A 17 16.09 -31.61 -30.63
C CYS A 17 17.63 -31.65 -30.60
N PHE A 18 18.25 -30.68 -31.26
CA PHE A 18 19.63 -30.33 -30.92
C PHE A 18 19.57 -29.56 -29.60
N GLY A 19 19.95 -30.22 -28.51
CA GLY A 19 20.14 -29.55 -27.23
C GLY A 19 21.28 -28.54 -27.39
N GLU A 20 20.96 -27.25 -27.36
CA GLU A 20 21.96 -26.24 -27.02
C GLU A 20 22.30 -26.42 -25.55
N GLU A 21 23.39 -27.13 -25.27
CA GLU A 21 24.03 -27.06 -23.96
C GLU A 21 24.59 -25.65 -23.84
N SER A 22 23.87 -24.80 -23.10
CA SER A 22 24.35 -23.49 -22.69
C SER A 22 25.76 -23.65 -22.13
N PRO A 23 26.74 -22.82 -22.55
CA PRO A 23 28.06 -22.82 -21.92
C PRO A 23 27.90 -22.80 -20.40
N PRO A 24 28.77 -23.48 -19.63
CA PRO A 24 28.69 -23.42 -18.18
C PRO A 24 28.74 -21.96 -17.77
N GLU A 25 27.70 -21.52 -17.06
CA GLU A 25 27.62 -20.16 -16.55
C GLU A 25 28.78 -19.97 -15.58
N VAL A 26 29.82 -19.25 -16.02
CA VAL A 26 30.95 -18.89 -15.16
C VAL A 26 30.44 -17.80 -14.23
N ILE A 27 29.92 -18.19 -13.06
CA ILE A 27 29.56 -17.25 -12.02
C ILE A 27 30.88 -16.58 -11.57
N PRO A 28 31.07 -15.27 -11.84
CA PRO A 28 32.26 -14.60 -11.37
C PRO A 28 32.31 -14.71 -9.84
N PRO A 29 33.49 -14.92 -9.25
CA PRO A 29 33.60 -14.94 -7.80
C PRO A 29 33.02 -13.64 -7.26
N LEU A 30 32.18 -13.74 -6.22
CA LEU A 30 31.59 -12.57 -5.57
C LEU A 30 32.73 -11.70 -5.06
N VAL A 31 33.05 -10.63 -5.80
CA VAL A 31 34.00 -9.62 -5.35
C VAL A 31 33.29 -8.87 -4.24
N LYS A 32 33.61 -9.23 -2.99
CA LYS A 32 33.20 -8.48 -1.83
C LYS A 32 33.92 -7.14 -1.89
N ALA A 33 33.30 -6.15 -2.53
CA ALA A 33 33.80 -4.80 -2.54
C ALA A 33 34.01 -4.36 -1.08
N THR A 34 35.21 -3.90 -0.75
CA THR A 34 35.46 -3.27 0.54
C THR A 34 34.50 -2.09 0.64
N VAL A 35 33.70 -2.05 1.71
CA VAL A 35 32.80 -0.93 1.95
C VAL A 35 33.66 0.34 1.93
N PRO A 36 33.40 1.32 1.04
CA PRO A 36 34.10 2.59 1.08
C PRO A 36 33.98 3.18 2.49
N ASP A 37 34.97 3.89 3.03
CA ASP A 37 34.90 4.43 4.40
C ASP A 37 33.59 5.20 4.67
N SER A 38 33.03 5.87 3.66
CA SER A 38 31.72 6.55 3.73
C SER A 38 30.53 5.62 4.03
N GLY A 39 30.60 4.35 3.63
CA GLY A 39 29.58 3.34 3.92
C GLY A 39 29.70 2.75 5.33
N ALA A 40 30.90 2.70 5.90
CA ALA A 40 31.13 2.20 7.26
C ALA A 40 30.53 3.17 8.31
N ASP A 41 30.69 4.47 8.08
CA ASP A 41 30.10 5.52 8.92
C ASP A 41 28.56 5.50 8.82
N THR A 42 28.03 5.38 7.60
CA THR A 42 26.58 5.29 7.36
C THR A 42 25.97 4.06 8.05
N LEU A 43 26.63 2.90 7.94
CA LEU A 43 26.17 1.67 8.59
C LEU A 43 26.20 1.79 10.11
N SER A 44 27.27 2.36 10.67
CA SER A 44 27.38 2.60 12.12
C SER A 44 26.29 3.55 12.62
N ALA A 45 25.98 4.61 11.87
CA ALA A 45 24.90 5.52 12.19
C ALA A 45 23.52 4.84 12.17
N LEU A 46 23.25 3.96 11.20
CA LEU A 46 21.99 3.22 11.12
C LEU A 46 21.83 2.20 12.26
N LEU A 47 22.91 1.51 12.63
CA LEU A 47 22.89 0.54 13.74
C LEU A 47 22.72 1.22 15.11
N ALA A 48 23.22 2.44 15.24
CA ALA A 48 23.07 3.25 16.46
C ALA A 48 21.79 4.10 16.46
N ALA A 49 21.04 4.16 15.36
CA ALA A 49 19.84 5.00 15.27
C ALA A 49 18.68 4.41 16.08
N GLU A 50 18.16 5.19 17.03
CA GLU A 50 16.91 4.88 17.71
C GLU A 50 15.73 5.19 16.78
N ILE A 51 15.00 4.16 16.35
CA ILE A 51 13.79 4.35 15.54
C ILE A 51 12.70 4.93 16.44
N PRO A 52 12.18 6.14 16.15
CA PRO A 52 11.13 6.71 16.98
C PRO A 52 9.86 5.87 16.84
N GLN A 53 9.21 5.61 17.97
CA GLN A 53 7.86 5.03 17.97
C GLN A 53 6.92 5.94 17.18
N ARG A 54 6.05 5.35 16.34
CA ARG A 54 5.04 6.07 15.54
C ARG A 54 3.86 6.56 16.41
N ASP A 55 4.18 7.30 17.46
CA ASP A 55 3.21 8.04 18.26
C ASP A 55 3.07 9.44 17.65
N LEU A 56 1.93 9.69 17.00
CA LEU A 56 1.68 10.94 16.30
C LEU A 56 1.60 12.14 17.27
N ALA A 57 1.12 11.95 18.49
CA ALA A 57 1.05 13.02 19.48
C ALA A 57 2.46 13.40 19.97
N ALA A 58 3.28 12.40 20.32
CA ALA A 58 4.68 12.63 20.70
C ALA A 58 5.49 13.26 19.54
N LEU A 59 5.26 12.81 18.31
CA LEU A 59 5.90 13.36 17.11
C LEU A 59 5.46 14.81 16.84
N ALA A 60 4.17 15.13 16.95
CA ALA A 60 3.67 16.49 16.80
C ALA A 60 4.27 17.43 17.85
N LYS A 61 4.38 16.97 19.11
CA LYS A 61 5.03 17.71 20.19
C LYS A 61 6.50 17.96 19.91
N ARG A 62 7.25 16.92 19.49
CA ARG A 62 8.69 17.04 19.20
C ARG A 62 8.99 17.89 17.97
N LEU A 63 8.23 17.71 16.88
CA LEU A 63 8.54 18.33 15.58
C LEU A 63 7.90 19.71 15.40
N LYS A 64 6.76 19.97 16.04
CA LYS A 64 6.00 21.22 15.87
C LYS A 64 5.76 21.98 17.18
N GLY A 65 6.15 21.43 18.33
CA GLY A 65 5.86 22.03 19.64
C GLY A 65 4.38 22.01 20.02
N VAL A 66 3.56 21.26 19.28
CA VAL A 66 2.10 21.19 19.50
C VAL A 66 1.79 20.06 20.45
N ASP A 67 1.19 20.38 21.60
CA ASP A 67 0.67 19.36 22.52
C ASP A 67 -0.70 18.91 22.04
N VAL A 68 -0.78 17.70 21.49
CA VAL A 68 -2.04 17.11 21.04
C VAL A 68 -2.65 16.40 22.24
N SER A 69 -3.85 16.81 22.65
CA SER A 69 -4.54 16.20 23.79
C SER A 69 -4.69 14.68 23.60
N ALA A 70 -4.51 13.95 24.70
CA ALA A 70 -4.70 12.50 24.76
C ALA A 70 -6.16 12.10 24.45
N GLU A 71 -6.30 10.84 24.04
CA GLU A 71 -7.50 10.11 23.63
C GLU A 71 -8.80 10.69 24.21
N LEU A 72 -9.59 11.32 23.32
CA LEU A 72 -10.98 11.61 23.64
C LEU A 72 -11.71 10.28 23.84
N PRO A 73 -12.60 10.17 24.85
CA PRO A 73 -13.45 8.99 24.97
C PRO A 73 -14.24 8.82 23.66
N PRO A 74 -14.51 7.57 23.25
CA PRO A 74 -15.26 7.33 22.03
C PRO A 74 -16.62 8.02 22.13
N LYS A 75 -16.90 8.88 21.15
CA LYS A 75 -18.19 9.56 21.05
C LYS A 75 -19.28 8.52 20.75
N LEU A 76 -20.31 8.47 21.59
CA LEU A 76 -21.48 7.65 21.36
C LEU A 76 -22.41 8.38 20.39
N ASN A 77 -22.29 8.05 19.10
CA ASN A 77 -23.13 8.61 18.05
C ASN A 77 -24.48 7.89 17.95
N ARG A 78 -25.49 8.58 17.44
CA ARG A 78 -26.83 8.05 17.13
C ARG A 78 -27.30 8.56 15.78
N VAL A 79 -28.12 7.78 15.09
CA VAL A 79 -28.75 8.22 13.82
C VAL A 79 -29.45 9.56 14.02
N GLY A 80 -29.17 10.52 13.13
CA GLY A 80 -29.61 11.91 13.21
C GLY A 80 -28.60 12.88 13.83
N ASP A 81 -27.49 12.40 14.41
CA ASP A 81 -26.40 13.27 14.84
C ASP A 81 -25.74 13.96 13.64
N VAL A 82 -25.23 15.17 13.87
CA VAL A 82 -24.47 15.96 12.89
C VAL A 82 -23.03 16.08 13.37
N GLU A 83 -22.07 15.88 12.46
CA GLU A 83 -20.65 16.02 12.75
C GLU A 83 -19.89 16.71 11.61
N THR A 84 -18.86 17.48 11.97
CA THR A 84 -17.99 18.15 11.01
C THR A 84 -16.76 17.30 10.74
N PHE A 85 -16.54 16.97 9.47
CA PHE A 85 -15.38 16.22 9.00
C PHE A 85 -14.44 17.12 8.23
N TRP A 86 -13.14 16.84 8.34
CA TRP A 86 -12.11 17.44 7.50
C TRP A 86 -11.70 16.45 6.41
N TYR A 87 -11.60 16.90 5.17
CA TYR A 87 -10.99 16.13 4.09
C TYR A 87 -10.05 17.01 3.26
N LEU A 88 -9.15 16.35 2.54
CA LEU A 88 -8.17 17.02 1.69
C LEU A 88 -8.72 17.12 0.26
N GLN A 89 -9.09 18.32 -0.14
CA GLN A 89 -9.44 18.66 -1.50
C GLN A 89 -8.17 18.87 -2.36
N ASP A 90 -8.15 18.24 -3.52
CA ASP A 90 -7.10 18.37 -4.55
C ASP A 90 -5.66 18.14 -4.04
N GLY A 91 -5.52 17.39 -2.94
CA GLY A 91 -4.23 17.04 -2.34
C GLY A 91 -3.51 18.17 -1.58
N THR A 92 -4.08 19.38 -1.55
CA THR A 92 -3.40 20.56 -0.98
C THR A 92 -4.26 21.38 -0.02
N THR A 93 -5.59 21.31 -0.13
CA THR A 93 -6.49 22.20 0.60
C THR A 93 -7.34 21.40 1.58
N ASN A 94 -7.24 21.70 2.87
CA ASN A 94 -8.12 21.08 3.87
C ASN A 94 -9.47 21.81 3.89
N VAL A 95 -10.55 21.05 3.72
CA VAL A 95 -11.93 21.54 3.68
C VAL A 95 -12.75 20.86 4.76
N GLN A 96 -13.71 21.60 5.31
CA GLN A 96 -14.67 21.09 6.28
C GLN A 96 -16.04 20.89 5.63
N VAL A 97 -16.69 19.79 5.98
CA VAL A 97 -18.09 19.50 5.64
C VAL A 97 -18.84 19.04 6.87
N SER A 98 -20.11 19.41 6.95
CA SER A 98 -21.06 18.86 7.92
C SER A 98 -21.76 17.66 7.30
N ALA A 99 -21.96 16.61 8.08
CA ALA A 99 -22.64 15.40 7.65
C ALA A 99 -23.57 14.84 8.72
N ASP A 100 -24.69 14.29 8.26
CA ASP A 100 -25.69 13.61 9.07
C ASP A 100 -25.34 12.12 9.21
N LEU A 101 -25.50 11.54 10.40
CA LEU A 101 -25.45 10.09 10.60
C LEU A 101 -26.77 9.47 10.15
N VAL A 102 -26.78 8.82 8.99
CA VAL A 102 -28.01 8.30 8.36
C VAL A 102 -28.27 6.82 8.62
N TYR A 103 -27.21 6.09 9.02
CA TYR A 103 -27.29 4.67 9.37
C TYR A 103 -26.18 4.30 10.35
N GLN A 104 -26.51 3.41 11.29
CA GLN A 104 -25.60 2.91 12.31
C GLN A 104 -25.86 1.42 12.55
N SER A 105 -24.79 0.64 12.61
CA SER A 105 -24.79 -0.76 13.04
C SER A 105 -23.78 -0.97 14.16
N ASP A 106 -23.65 -2.22 14.63
CA ASP A 106 -22.65 -2.59 15.64
C ASP A 106 -21.20 -2.34 15.18
N LEU A 107 -20.96 -2.24 13.86
CA LEU A 107 -19.60 -2.13 13.30
C LEU A 107 -19.33 -0.83 12.54
N ILE A 108 -20.37 -0.19 11.97
CA ILE A 108 -20.17 0.96 11.08
C ILE A 108 -21.18 2.09 11.35
N ASN A 109 -20.70 3.32 11.16
CA ASN A 109 -21.51 4.54 11.06
C ASN A 109 -21.42 5.04 9.62
N MET A 110 -22.56 5.29 8.99
CA MET A 110 -22.65 5.85 7.64
C MET A 110 -23.07 7.32 7.73
N TRP A 111 -22.17 8.21 7.34
CA TRP A 111 -22.40 9.65 7.33
C TRP A 111 -22.66 10.13 5.91
N VAL A 112 -23.60 11.07 5.74
CA VAL A 112 -23.89 11.71 4.46
C VAL A 112 -23.77 13.22 4.61
N GLU A 113 -23.00 13.85 3.75
CA GLU A 113 -22.84 15.31 3.71
C GLU A 113 -24.19 16.01 3.59
N GLU A 114 -24.37 17.09 4.36
CA GLU A 114 -25.60 17.88 4.37
C GLU A 114 -25.92 18.38 2.95
N GLY A 115 -27.18 18.21 2.52
CA GLY A 115 -27.65 18.65 1.21
C GLY A 115 -27.42 17.65 0.06
N VAL A 116 -26.74 16.52 0.31
CA VAL A 116 -26.64 15.43 -0.67
C VAL A 116 -27.91 14.57 -0.66
N ASN A 117 -28.49 14.36 -1.84
CA ASN A 117 -29.65 13.47 -1.99
C ASN A 117 -29.23 11.99 -1.95
N TYR A 118 -29.89 11.20 -1.09
CA TYR A 118 -29.68 9.76 -1.00
C TYR A 118 -31.00 9.00 -0.86
N ARG A 119 -30.96 7.68 -1.13
CA ARG A 119 -32.12 6.80 -0.95
C ARG A 119 -31.98 6.02 0.34
N GLN A 120 -32.85 6.28 1.33
CA GLN A 120 -32.82 5.59 2.62
C GLN A 120 -32.78 4.06 2.49
N LYS A 121 -33.54 3.50 1.54
CA LYS A 121 -33.58 2.06 1.24
C LYS A 121 -32.23 1.43 0.91
N ALA A 122 -31.22 2.23 0.56
CA ALA A 122 -29.87 1.74 0.33
C ALA A 122 -29.21 1.20 1.62
N PHE A 123 -29.70 1.59 2.79
CA PHE A 123 -29.12 1.26 4.09
C PHE A 123 -29.87 0.16 4.86
N ASP A 124 -31.02 -0.31 4.34
CA ASP A 124 -31.89 -1.28 5.04
C ASP A 124 -31.40 -2.74 4.99
N LYS A 125 -30.25 -3.03 4.36
CA LYS A 125 -29.80 -4.41 4.05
C LYS A 125 -28.51 -4.87 4.75
N SER A 126 -27.96 -4.06 5.65
CA SER A 126 -26.72 -4.38 6.38
C SER A 126 -27.01 -4.86 7.79
#